data_AF-A0A9P1ML84-F1
#
_entry.id   AF-A0A9P1ML84-F1
#
_cell.length_a   1.000
_cell.length_b   1.000
_cell.length_c   1.000
_cell.angle_alpha   90.00
_cell.angle_beta   90.00
_cell.angle_gamma   90.00
#
_symmetry.space_group_name_H-M   'P 1'
#
loop_
_entity.id
_entity.type
_entity.pdbx_description
1 polymer ?
#
loop_
_entity_poly.entity_id
_entity_poly.type
_entity_poly.pdbx_seq_one_letter_code
_entity_poly.pdbx_strand_id
1 'polypeptide(L)'
;MSSRIDPRVVRLLEKTALENLLKTYFQSVYGKDEIVEMERGLNNALKKYENIEEIFQALWENENVAEPYLKDCLDTLCEESYNAGRNHSPESLMMLSKFFIKVRDWRLAGEILWGATSLAIQNFITERNLNVRLYSHNGKVDFARALSDDIGRRFAVFVSCHSGFYSNNRTARQIISAYEDANEFILLLKEFNLTDEKKLLLEKDNFN
;
A
#
# COMPACT_ATOMS: atom_id res chain seq x y z
N MET A 1 9.77 -14.57 32.53
CA MET A 1 8.39 -14.29 32.97
C MET A 1 7.63 -13.83 31.74
N SER A 2 6.62 -14.60 31.33
CA SER A 2 5.81 -14.38 30.13
C SER A 2 4.85 -13.22 30.34
N SER A 3 5.15 -12.03 29.82
CA SER A 3 4.17 -10.97 29.62
C SER A 3 3.23 -11.39 28.47
N ARG A 4 2.11 -12.01 28.83
CA ARG A 4 1.04 -12.35 27.88
C ARG A 4 0.59 -11.08 27.15
N ILE A 5 0.75 -11.09 25.83
CA ILE A 5 0.25 -10.04 24.94
C ILE A 5 -1.28 -10.00 25.05
N ASP A 6 -1.82 -8.78 25.07
CA ASP A 6 -3.25 -8.55 25.21
C ASP A 6 -4.01 -9.02 23.96
N PRO A 7 -4.92 -10.00 24.06
CA PRO A 7 -5.73 -10.51 22.94
C PRO A 7 -6.61 -9.47 22.25
N ARG A 8 -6.76 -8.28 22.85
CA ARG A 8 -7.46 -7.13 22.28
C ARG A 8 -6.59 -6.40 21.26
N VAL A 9 -5.28 -6.29 21.47
CA VAL A 9 -4.34 -5.61 20.55
C VAL A 9 -4.24 -6.36 19.23
N VAL A 10 -4.20 -7.69 19.29
CA VAL A 10 -4.21 -8.59 18.14
C VAL A 10 -5.47 -8.41 17.28
N ARG A 11 -6.65 -8.49 17.90
CA ARG A 11 -7.94 -8.32 17.20
C ARG A 11 -8.16 -6.91 16.69
N LEU A 12 -7.61 -5.90 17.36
CA LEU A 12 -7.69 -4.50 16.95
C LEU A 12 -6.78 -4.23 15.74
N LEU A 13 -5.59 -4.82 15.70
CA LEU A 13 -4.69 -4.77 14.55
C LEU A 13 -5.28 -5.41 13.29
N GLU A 14 -5.77 -6.65 13.42
CA GLU A 14 -6.38 -7.39 12.32
C GLU A 14 -7.67 -6.76 11.81
N LYS A 15 -8.47 -6.17 12.69
CA LYS A 15 -9.76 -5.61 12.32
C LYS A 15 -9.64 -4.15 11.87
N THR A 16 -8.92 -3.32 12.60
CA THR A 16 -8.84 -1.86 12.35
C THR A 16 -7.91 -1.53 11.20
N ALA A 17 -6.74 -2.17 11.09
CA ALA A 17 -5.78 -1.89 10.00
C ALA A 17 -6.25 -2.43 8.64
N LEU A 18 -7.27 -3.28 8.60
CA LEU A 18 -7.71 -3.96 7.39
C LEU A 18 -9.15 -3.61 7.02
N GLU A 19 -10.06 -3.43 7.97
CA GLU A 19 -11.37 -2.86 7.63
C GLU A 19 -11.25 -1.39 7.23
N ASN A 20 -10.49 -0.55 7.94
CA ASN A 20 -10.47 0.88 7.65
C ASN A 20 -9.55 1.22 6.47
N LEU A 21 -8.37 0.60 6.40
CA LEU A 21 -7.40 0.84 5.33
C LEU A 21 -7.92 0.31 3.99
N LEU A 22 -8.53 -0.87 3.96
CA LEU A 22 -8.96 -1.50 2.70
C LEU A 22 -10.36 -1.05 2.26
N LYS A 23 -11.34 -0.89 3.16
CA LYS A 23 -12.65 -0.35 2.73
C LYS A 23 -12.53 1.08 2.24
N THR A 24 -11.72 1.92 2.88
CA THR A 24 -11.67 3.35 2.53
C THR A 24 -10.78 3.63 1.33
N TYR A 25 -9.60 3.00 1.24
CA TYR A 25 -8.68 3.23 0.11
C TYR A 25 -8.92 2.32 -1.07
N PHE A 26 -9.18 1.03 -0.84
CA PHE A 26 -9.26 0.10 -1.94
C PHE A 26 -10.62 0.14 -2.64
N GLN A 27 -11.69 0.58 -1.98
CA GLN A 27 -12.93 0.90 -2.70
C GLN A 27 -12.81 2.08 -3.67
N SER A 28 -11.93 3.05 -3.41
CA SER A 28 -11.70 4.19 -4.32
C SER A 28 -10.67 3.89 -5.42
N VAL A 29 -9.90 2.80 -5.27
CA VAL A 29 -8.82 2.39 -6.17
C VAL A 29 -9.24 1.24 -7.09
N TYR A 30 -10.15 0.36 -6.65
CA TYR A 30 -10.45 -0.91 -7.33
C TYR A 30 -11.93 -1.09 -7.67
N GLY A 31 -12.17 -1.88 -8.72
CA GLY A 31 -13.51 -2.33 -9.09
C GLY A 31 -14.08 -3.35 -8.11
N LYS A 32 -15.40 -3.54 -8.17
CA LYS A 32 -16.14 -4.43 -7.25
C LYS A 32 -15.61 -5.88 -7.23
N ASP A 33 -15.26 -6.42 -8.39
CA ASP A 33 -14.78 -7.80 -8.49
C ASP A 33 -13.35 -7.95 -7.95
N GLU A 34 -12.48 -6.96 -8.20
CA GLU A 34 -11.12 -6.91 -7.63
C GLU A 34 -11.18 -6.85 -6.10
N ILE A 35 -12.09 -6.06 -5.54
CA ILE A 35 -12.29 -5.97 -4.08
C ILE A 35 -12.62 -7.35 -3.49
N VAL A 36 -13.47 -8.14 -4.14
CA VAL A 36 -13.81 -9.49 -3.67
C VAL A 36 -12.61 -10.44 -3.72
N GLU A 37 -11.79 -10.35 -4.77
CA GLU A 37 -10.56 -11.12 -4.86
C GLU A 37 -9.54 -10.69 -3.80
N MET A 38 -9.42 -9.39 -3.55
CA MET A 38 -8.59 -8.82 -2.50
C MET A 38 -9.02 -9.32 -1.13
N GLU A 39 -10.32 -9.28 -0.82
CA GLU A 39 -10.88 -9.80 0.44
C GLU A 39 -10.51 -11.28 0.63
N ARG A 40 -10.57 -12.10 -0.43
CA ARG A 40 -10.18 -13.51 -0.38
C ARG A 40 -8.67 -13.68 -0.17
N GLY A 41 -7.86 -12.96 -0.94
CA GLY A 41 -6.41 -12.99 -0.83
C GLY A 41 -5.93 -12.53 0.55
N LEU A 42 -6.61 -11.54 1.10
CA LEU A 42 -6.37 -11.01 2.42
C LEU A 42 -6.72 -12.04 3.49
N ASN A 43 -7.93 -12.59 3.47
CA ASN A 43 -8.32 -13.63 4.41
C ASN A 43 -7.31 -14.78 4.42
N ASN A 44 -6.78 -15.16 3.26
CA ASN A 44 -5.74 -16.19 3.16
C ASN A 44 -4.37 -15.71 3.71
N ALA A 45 -3.99 -14.46 3.48
CA ALA A 45 -2.78 -13.89 4.05
C ALA A 45 -2.89 -13.76 5.58
N LEU A 46 -4.08 -13.44 6.10
CA LEU A 46 -4.34 -13.27 7.53
C LEU A 46 -4.43 -14.60 8.28
N LYS A 47 -4.86 -15.68 7.63
CA LYS A 47 -4.86 -17.02 8.24
C LYS A 47 -3.50 -17.45 8.80
N LYS A 48 -2.38 -16.97 8.27
CA LYS A 48 -1.05 -17.28 8.84
C LYS A 48 -0.78 -16.58 10.18
N TYR A 49 -1.52 -15.51 10.45
CA TYR A 49 -1.50 -14.78 11.71
C TYR A 49 -2.42 -15.43 12.76
N GLU A 50 -3.23 -16.44 12.41
CA GLU A 50 -3.99 -17.22 13.41
C GLU A 50 -3.04 -17.87 14.46
N ASN A 51 -1.77 -18.09 14.10
CA ASN A 51 -0.67 -18.43 15.02
C ASN A 51 0.22 -17.21 15.34
N ILE A 52 -0.42 -16.17 15.90
CA ILE A 52 0.13 -14.90 16.38
C ILE A 52 1.51 -15.00 17.07
N GLU A 53 1.81 -16.10 17.78
CA GLU A 53 3.05 -16.27 18.54
C GLU A 53 4.32 -16.18 17.66
N GLU A 54 4.32 -16.71 16.43
CA GLU A 54 5.52 -16.70 15.57
C GLU A 54 5.88 -15.30 15.04
N ILE A 55 4.87 -14.48 14.72
CA ILE A 55 5.08 -13.09 14.26
C ILE A 55 5.62 -12.22 15.39
N PHE A 56 5.08 -12.37 16.60
CA PHE A 56 5.58 -11.64 17.76
C PHE A 56 6.96 -12.14 18.20
N GLN A 57 7.25 -13.43 18.07
CA GLN A 57 8.59 -13.97 18.33
C GLN A 57 9.62 -13.41 17.34
N ALA A 58 9.29 -13.30 16.05
CA ALA A 58 10.15 -12.64 15.06
C ALA A 58 10.35 -11.13 15.31
N LEU A 59 9.33 -10.45 15.86
CA LEU A 59 9.42 -9.04 16.28
C LEU A 59 10.27 -8.87 17.56
N TRP A 60 10.13 -9.79 18.52
CA TRP A 60 10.80 -9.76 19.81
C TRP A 60 12.27 -10.13 19.74
N GLU A 61 12.66 -11.02 18.82
CA GLU A 61 14.08 -11.31 18.53
C GLU A 61 14.87 -10.08 18.01
N ASN A 62 14.18 -8.97 17.70
CA ASN A 62 14.77 -7.65 17.38
C ASN A 62 14.31 -6.54 18.37
N GLU A 63 14.13 -6.92 19.64
CA GLU A 63 13.58 -6.15 20.77
C GLU A 63 14.00 -4.66 20.83
N ASN A 64 15.29 -4.35 20.66
CA ASN A 64 15.82 -2.99 20.87
C ASN A 64 15.39 -1.95 19.81
N VAL A 65 14.77 -2.39 18.70
CA VAL A 65 14.37 -1.51 17.57
C VAL A 65 12.87 -1.63 17.26
N ALA A 66 12.15 -2.61 17.83
CA ALA A 66 10.79 -2.90 17.42
C ALA A 66 9.75 -2.15 18.27
N GLU A 67 9.93 -2.07 19.59
CA GLU A 67 8.89 -1.61 20.51
C GLU A 67 8.47 -0.14 20.30
N PRO A 68 9.38 0.84 20.11
CA PRO A 68 8.98 2.22 19.87
C PRO A 68 8.28 2.38 18.53
N TYR A 69 8.75 1.71 17.48
CA TYR A 69 8.18 1.82 16.13
C TYR A 69 6.85 1.10 16.00
N LEU A 70 6.68 -0.04 16.68
CA LEU A 70 5.42 -0.76 16.73
C LEU A 70 4.40 0.11 17.46
N LYS A 71 4.76 0.65 18.62
CA LYS A 71 3.89 1.55 19.37
C LYS A 71 3.56 2.82 18.59
N ASP A 72 4.54 3.47 17.96
CA ASP A 72 4.32 4.71 17.19
C ASP A 72 3.51 4.46 15.91
N CYS A 73 3.75 3.35 15.20
CA CYS A 73 2.91 2.95 14.06
C CYS A 73 1.50 2.55 14.49
N LEU A 74 1.35 1.84 15.60
CA LEU A 74 0.05 1.44 16.13
C LEU A 74 -0.73 2.63 16.69
N ASP A 75 -0.05 3.54 17.38
CA ASP A 75 -0.62 4.76 17.92
C ASP A 75 -0.98 5.71 16.77
N THR A 76 -0.13 5.85 15.74
CA THR A 76 -0.47 6.60 14.52
C THR A 76 -1.62 5.96 13.75
N LEU A 77 -1.57 4.65 13.47
CA LEU A 77 -2.65 3.93 12.79
C LEU A 77 -3.94 4.00 13.60
N CYS A 78 -3.90 3.81 14.92
CA CYS A 78 -5.09 3.84 15.75
C CYS A 78 -5.60 5.27 15.94
N GLU A 79 -4.76 6.28 16.22
CA GLU A 79 -5.20 7.67 16.34
C GLU A 79 -5.76 8.22 15.03
N GLU A 80 -5.12 7.92 13.88
CA GLU A 80 -5.62 8.33 12.56
C GLU A 80 -6.89 7.57 12.16
N SER A 81 -6.98 6.26 12.46
CA SER A 81 -8.17 5.44 12.15
C SER A 81 -9.37 5.74 13.04
N TYR A 82 -9.15 6.10 14.30
CA TYR A 82 -10.21 6.24 15.30
C TYR A 82 -10.72 7.68 15.43
N ASN A 83 -9.89 8.69 15.14
CA ASN A 83 -10.27 10.10 15.29
C ASN A 83 -10.61 10.85 13.99
N ALA A 84 -10.36 10.30 12.80
CA ALA A 84 -10.61 11.06 11.60
C ALA A 84 -11.07 10.21 10.41
N GLY A 85 -12.27 10.50 9.91
CA GLY A 85 -12.58 10.32 8.48
C GLY A 85 -11.72 11.24 7.61
N ARG A 86 -10.38 11.17 7.70
CA ARG A 86 -9.42 11.91 6.87
C ARG A 86 -8.43 10.97 6.20
N ASN A 87 -8.17 11.30 4.95
CA ASN A 87 -7.27 10.71 3.96
C ASN A 87 -5.91 10.26 4.53
N HIS A 88 -5.60 8.96 4.41
CA HIS A 88 -4.23 8.44 4.47
C HIS A 88 -3.33 9.03 3.34
N SER A 89 -2.02 9.03 3.53
CA SER A 89 -1.06 9.50 2.50
C SER A 89 -0.24 8.33 1.94
N PRO A 90 0.42 8.49 0.77
CA PRO A 90 1.36 7.50 0.29
C PRO A 90 2.43 7.15 1.33
N GLU A 91 2.90 8.13 2.12
CA GLU A 91 3.91 7.95 3.16
C GLU A 91 3.41 7.11 4.33
N SER A 92 2.15 7.28 4.76
CA SER A 92 1.61 6.43 5.83
C SER A 92 1.46 4.98 5.39
N LEU A 93 1.09 4.75 4.12
CA LEU A 93 1.12 3.41 3.52
C LEU A 93 2.55 2.86 3.38
N MET A 94 3.53 3.69 3.04
CA MET A 94 4.94 3.26 3.02
C MET A 94 5.42 2.82 4.41
N MET A 95 5.09 3.56 5.48
CA MET A 95 5.42 3.15 6.85
C MET A 95 4.82 1.79 7.21
N LEU A 96 3.56 1.56 6.82
CA LEU A 96 2.89 0.27 7.02
C LEU A 96 3.56 -0.86 6.22
N SER A 97 3.96 -0.63 4.96
CA SER A 97 4.70 -1.62 4.18
C SER A 97 6.05 -1.97 4.83
N LYS A 98 6.76 -0.97 5.36
CA LYS A 98 8.01 -1.18 6.10
C LYS A 98 7.83 -2.08 7.31
N PHE A 99 6.72 -1.93 8.03
CA PHE A 99 6.35 -2.83 9.12
C PHE A 99 6.18 -4.27 8.61
N PHE A 100 5.40 -4.49 7.54
CA PHE A 100 5.21 -5.82 6.97
C PHE A 100 6.50 -6.46 6.44
N ILE A 101 7.42 -5.66 5.90
CA ILE A 101 8.79 -6.08 5.55
C ILE A 101 9.54 -6.62 6.79
N LYS A 102 9.48 -5.91 7.92
CA LYS A 102 10.17 -6.31 9.16
C LYS A 102 9.63 -7.63 9.71
N VAL A 103 8.32 -7.84 9.70
CA VAL A 103 7.69 -9.12 10.09
C VAL A 103 7.76 -10.19 9.01
N ARG A 104 8.49 -9.94 7.92
CA ARG A 104 8.70 -10.86 6.79
C ARG A 104 7.42 -11.27 6.09
N ASP A 105 6.38 -10.43 6.14
CA ASP A 105 5.20 -10.57 5.31
C ASP A 105 5.36 -9.83 3.98
N TRP A 106 6.07 -10.50 3.08
CA TRP A 106 6.32 -10.00 1.72
C TRP A 106 5.04 -9.78 0.91
N ARG A 107 4.00 -10.58 1.18
CA ARG A 107 2.74 -10.55 0.45
C ARG A 107 1.96 -9.27 0.79
N LEU A 108 1.76 -8.99 2.07
CA LEU A 108 1.08 -7.76 2.50
C LEU A 108 1.94 -6.52 2.24
N ALA A 109 3.25 -6.60 2.48
CA ALA A 109 4.16 -5.51 2.17
C ALA A 109 4.05 -5.07 0.71
N GLY A 110 4.04 -6.03 -0.23
CA GLY A 110 3.90 -5.75 -1.67
C GLY A 110 2.56 -5.09 -2.03
N GLU A 111 1.45 -5.58 -1.50
CA GLU A 111 0.13 -5.00 -1.76
C GLU A 111 0.04 -3.56 -1.26
N ILE A 112 0.62 -3.28 -0.09
CA ILE A 112 0.64 -1.93 0.46
C ILE A 112 1.52 -0.98 -0.37
N LEU A 113 2.64 -1.46 -0.94
CA LEU A 113 3.45 -0.66 -1.88
C LEU A 113 2.65 -0.30 -3.14
N TRP A 114 1.87 -1.24 -3.67
CA TRP A 114 0.97 -0.96 -4.78
C TRP A 114 -0.11 0.06 -4.39
N GLY A 115 -0.69 -0.05 -3.20
CA GLY A 115 -1.63 0.94 -2.68
C GLY A 115 -1.02 2.34 -2.55
N ALA A 116 0.19 2.44 -1.97
CA ALA A 116 0.91 3.70 -1.78
C ALA A 116 1.18 4.41 -3.11
N THR A 117 1.66 3.67 -4.11
CA THR A 117 2.02 4.22 -5.42
C THR A 117 0.78 4.53 -6.27
N SER A 118 -0.29 3.74 -6.15
CA SER A 118 -1.58 4.03 -6.76
C SER A 118 -2.21 5.31 -6.19
N LEU A 119 -2.12 5.50 -4.88
CA LEU A 119 -2.57 6.73 -4.23
C LEU A 119 -1.73 7.93 -4.66
N ALA A 120 -0.41 7.78 -4.81
CA ALA A 120 0.44 8.86 -5.32
C ALA A 120 0.01 9.33 -6.72
N ILE A 121 -0.41 8.41 -7.60
CA ILE A 121 -1.01 8.76 -8.90
C ILE A 121 -2.33 9.53 -8.71
N GLN A 122 -3.22 9.08 -7.82
CA GLN A 122 -4.48 9.78 -7.56
C GLN A 122 -4.27 11.19 -6.98
N ASN A 123 -3.30 11.34 -6.06
CA ASN A 123 -2.91 12.63 -5.53
C ASN A 123 -2.36 13.53 -6.63
N PHE A 124 -1.49 13.01 -7.51
CA PHE A 124 -0.99 13.77 -8.66
C PHE A 124 -2.13 14.29 -9.56
N ILE A 125 -3.09 13.44 -9.90
CA ILE A 125 -4.26 13.83 -10.70
C ILE A 125 -5.04 14.96 -10.02
N THR A 126 -5.28 14.82 -8.71
CA THR A 126 -6.05 15.77 -7.92
C THR A 126 -5.32 17.11 -7.78
N GLU A 127 -4.06 17.09 -7.35
CA GLU A 127 -3.23 18.28 -7.11
C GLU A 127 -2.94 19.07 -8.40
N ARG A 128 -2.86 18.39 -9.55
CA ARG A 128 -2.69 19.02 -10.86
C ARG A 128 -4.02 19.39 -11.54
N ASN A 129 -5.15 19.18 -10.87
CA ASN A 129 -6.51 19.42 -11.37
C ASN A 129 -6.73 18.79 -12.75
N LEU A 130 -6.39 17.51 -12.91
CA LEU A 130 -6.61 16.76 -14.13
C LEU A 130 -8.03 16.21 -14.17
N ASN A 131 -8.73 16.39 -15.29
CA ASN A 131 -10.02 15.75 -15.52
C ASN A 131 -9.86 14.29 -16.00
N VAL A 132 -9.20 13.48 -15.18
CA VAL A 132 -8.94 12.06 -15.43
C VAL A 132 -9.52 11.23 -14.30
N ARG A 133 -10.15 10.10 -14.63
CA ARG A 133 -10.64 9.13 -13.66
C ARG A 133 -10.07 7.76 -14.00
N LEU A 134 -9.49 7.10 -13.00
CA LEU A 134 -8.83 5.80 -13.17
C LEU A 134 -9.63 4.74 -12.40
N TYR A 135 -10.36 3.89 -13.11
CA TYR A 135 -11.28 2.91 -12.52
C TYR A 135 -10.68 1.52 -12.31
N SER A 136 -9.54 1.23 -12.92
CA SER A 136 -8.90 -0.09 -12.90
C SER A 136 -7.41 0.01 -12.59
N HIS A 137 -6.77 -1.11 -12.25
CA HIS A 137 -5.30 -1.17 -12.21
C HIS A 137 -4.69 -0.92 -13.60
N ASN A 138 -5.32 -1.42 -14.67
CA ASN A 138 -4.87 -1.20 -16.06
C ASN A 138 -4.89 0.29 -16.43
N GLY A 139 -5.96 1.01 -16.08
CA GLY A 139 -6.03 2.46 -16.30
C GLY A 139 -4.90 3.21 -15.60
N LYS A 140 -4.46 2.77 -14.41
CA LYS A 140 -3.29 3.35 -13.72
C LYS A 140 -1.98 3.06 -14.43
N VAL A 141 -1.83 1.85 -14.98
CA VAL A 141 -0.65 1.48 -15.77
C VAL A 141 -0.57 2.33 -17.04
N ASP A 142 -1.69 2.47 -17.74
CA ASP A 142 -1.74 3.22 -18.99
C ASP A 142 -1.57 4.72 -18.73
N PHE A 143 -2.14 5.24 -17.65
CA PHE A 143 -1.88 6.60 -17.20
C PHE A 143 -0.40 6.84 -16.89
N ALA A 144 0.25 5.95 -16.12
CA ALA A 144 1.66 6.08 -15.78
C ALA A 144 2.57 6.08 -17.02
N ARG A 145 2.27 5.22 -18.01
CA ARG A 145 2.97 5.20 -19.30
C ARG A 145 2.70 6.46 -20.12
N ALA A 146 1.45 6.90 -20.17
CA ALA A 146 1.08 8.11 -20.86
C ALA A 146 1.73 9.34 -20.22
N LEU A 147 2.01 9.34 -18.91
CA LEU A 147 2.76 10.42 -18.25
C LEU A 147 4.22 10.45 -18.74
N SER A 148 4.90 9.31 -18.75
CA SER A 148 6.23 9.10 -19.35
C SER A 148 6.56 7.61 -19.42
N ASP A 149 7.30 7.19 -20.45
CA ASP A 149 7.81 5.82 -20.57
C ASP A 149 8.63 5.38 -19.34
N ASP A 150 9.39 6.30 -18.73
CA ASP A 150 10.18 6.00 -17.53
C ASP A 150 9.27 5.76 -16.31
N ILE A 151 8.25 6.61 -16.13
CA ILE A 151 7.27 6.49 -15.05
C ILE A 151 6.48 5.19 -15.22
N GLY A 152 6.03 4.88 -16.43
CA GLY A 152 5.35 3.62 -16.73
C GLY A 152 6.22 2.39 -16.43
N ARG A 153 7.52 2.44 -16.74
CA ARG A 153 8.46 1.35 -16.44
C ARG A 153 8.66 1.17 -14.95
N ARG A 154 8.85 2.26 -14.19
CA ARG A 154 8.96 2.23 -12.72
C ARG A 154 7.68 1.69 -12.09
N PHE A 155 6.52 2.12 -12.57
CA PHE A 155 5.23 1.70 -12.03
C PHE A 155 4.94 0.20 -12.22
N ALA A 156 5.51 -0.43 -13.26
CA ALA A 156 5.33 -1.86 -13.53
C ALA A 156 5.84 -2.77 -12.39
N VAL A 157 6.80 -2.29 -11.57
CA VAL A 157 7.27 -3.01 -10.37
C VAL A 157 6.13 -3.20 -9.36
N PHE A 158 5.25 -2.21 -9.23
CA PHE A 158 4.15 -2.26 -8.25
C PHE A 158 2.97 -3.09 -8.77
N VAL A 159 2.72 -3.10 -10.08
CA VAL A 159 1.79 -4.06 -10.71
C VAL A 159 2.23 -5.49 -10.37
N SER A 160 3.54 -5.71 -10.47
CA SER A 160 4.20 -6.94 -10.09
C SER A 160 3.96 -7.30 -8.61
N CYS A 161 4.01 -6.32 -7.70
CA CYS A 161 3.66 -6.51 -6.29
C CYS A 161 2.18 -6.89 -6.10
N HIS A 162 1.26 -6.20 -6.78
CA HIS A 162 -0.18 -6.49 -6.75
C HIS A 162 -0.49 -7.91 -7.23
N SER A 163 0.07 -8.35 -8.36
CA SER A 163 -0.08 -9.74 -8.81
C SER A 163 0.55 -10.75 -7.84
N GLY A 164 1.64 -10.36 -7.19
CA GLY A 164 2.32 -11.15 -6.16
C GLY A 164 1.49 -11.35 -4.90
N PHE A 165 0.58 -10.41 -4.60
CA PHE A 165 -0.38 -10.55 -3.52
C PHE A 165 -1.25 -11.79 -3.72
N TYR A 166 -1.76 -12.08 -4.92
CA TYR A 166 -2.64 -13.23 -5.14
C TYR A 166 -1.90 -14.56 -5.30
N SER A 167 -0.74 -14.50 -5.97
CA SER A 167 0.03 -15.69 -6.34
C SER A 167 1.09 -16.10 -5.32
N ASN A 168 1.37 -15.25 -4.33
CA ASN A 168 2.40 -15.46 -3.31
C ASN A 168 3.80 -15.77 -3.90
N ASN A 169 4.16 -15.10 -5.00
CA ASN A 169 5.35 -15.42 -5.79
C ASN A 169 6.50 -14.40 -5.66
N ARG A 170 6.46 -13.51 -4.66
CA ARG A 170 7.48 -12.47 -4.45
C ARG A 170 8.45 -12.85 -3.35
N THR A 171 9.74 -12.68 -3.64
CA THR A 171 10.84 -12.90 -2.70
C THR A 171 11.09 -11.65 -1.84
N ALA A 172 11.73 -11.84 -0.67
CA ALA A 172 12.16 -10.74 0.19
C ALA A 172 12.98 -9.69 -0.56
N ARG A 173 13.95 -10.12 -1.38
CA ARG A 173 14.79 -9.22 -2.18
C ARG A 173 13.97 -8.34 -3.12
N GLN A 174 12.96 -8.91 -3.78
CA GLN A 174 12.09 -8.17 -4.71
C GLN A 174 11.24 -7.14 -3.97
N ILE A 175 10.70 -7.47 -2.80
CA ILE A 175 9.88 -6.52 -2.03
C ILE A 175 10.73 -5.40 -1.42
N ILE A 176 11.94 -5.70 -0.94
CA ILE A 176 12.85 -4.67 -0.43
C ILE A 176 13.24 -3.69 -1.55
N SER A 177 13.60 -4.19 -2.73
CA SER A 177 13.87 -3.34 -3.90
C SER A 177 12.65 -2.49 -4.27
N ALA A 178 11.45 -3.10 -4.31
CA ALA A 178 10.22 -2.37 -4.63
C ALA A 178 9.90 -1.28 -3.58
N TYR A 179 10.27 -1.47 -2.32
CA TYR A 179 10.11 -0.44 -1.29
C TYR A 179 10.98 0.79 -1.55
N GLU A 180 12.23 0.58 -1.97
CA GLU A 180 13.14 1.66 -2.36
C GLU A 180 12.61 2.38 -3.61
N ASP A 181 12.22 1.62 -4.64
CA ASP A 181 11.63 2.13 -5.87
C ASP A 181 10.35 2.96 -5.62
N ALA A 182 9.52 2.55 -4.66
CA ALA A 182 8.29 3.26 -4.31
C ALA A 182 8.57 4.65 -3.71
N ASN A 183 9.61 4.79 -2.87
CA ASN A 183 9.98 6.10 -2.33
C ASN A 183 10.42 7.05 -3.45
N GLU A 184 11.28 6.56 -4.36
CA GLU A 184 11.71 7.36 -5.51
C GLU A 184 10.54 7.73 -6.41
N PHE A 185 9.64 6.78 -6.69
CA PHE A 185 8.47 7.00 -7.53
C PHE A 185 7.52 8.06 -6.96
N ILE A 186 7.24 8.02 -5.66
CA ILE A 186 6.39 9.00 -4.98
C ILE A 186 7.00 10.39 -5.07
N LEU A 187 8.31 10.53 -4.83
CA LEU A 187 9.02 11.80 -4.96
C LEU A 187 9.01 12.30 -6.41
N LEU A 188 9.27 11.42 -7.36
CA LEU A 188 9.23 11.73 -8.79
C LEU A 188 7.89 12.33 -9.20
N LEU A 189 6.76 11.75 -8.77
CA LEU A 189 5.44 12.29 -9.08
C LEU A 189 5.19 13.67 -8.46
N LYS A 190 5.66 13.92 -7.24
CA LYS A 190 5.53 15.24 -6.59
C LYS A 190 6.30 16.33 -7.35
N GLU A 191 7.50 15.99 -7.81
CA GLU A 191 8.41 16.90 -8.50
C GLU A 191 8.13 16.98 -10.01
N PHE A 192 7.29 16.10 -10.55
CA PHE A 192 7.04 16.02 -11.99
C PHE A 192 6.45 17.33 -12.53
N ASN A 193 7.18 17.95 -13.46
CA ASN A 193 6.76 19.17 -14.12
C ASN A 193 5.80 18.86 -15.27
N LEU A 194 4.50 19.06 -15.04
CA LEU A 194 3.47 18.82 -16.03
C LEU A 194 3.26 20.05 -16.92
N THR A 195 3.49 19.91 -18.22
CA THR A 195 3.20 20.97 -19.20
C THR A 195 1.72 21.01 -19.57
N ASP A 196 1.22 22.16 -20.02
CA ASP A 196 -0.16 22.31 -20.48
C ASP A 196 -0.49 21.38 -21.66
N GLU A 197 0.44 21.21 -22.60
CA GLU A 197 0.30 20.27 -23.72
C GLU A 197 0.13 18.83 -23.21
N LYS A 198 0.96 18.41 -22.24
CA LYS A 198 0.89 17.08 -21.68
C LYS A 198 -0.41 16.86 -20.90
N LYS A 199 -0.86 17.87 -20.15
CA LYS A 199 -2.15 17.86 -19.46
C LYS A 199 -3.30 17.60 -20.45
N LEU A 200 -3.36 18.34 -21.55
CA LEU A 200 -4.39 18.17 -22.59
C LEU A 200 -4.37 16.77 -23.25
N LEU A 201 -3.19 16.17 -23.39
CA LEU A 201 -3.06 14.81 -23.91
C LEU A 201 -3.63 13.78 -22.92
N LEU A 202 -3.27 13.88 -21.64
CA LEU A 202 -3.73 12.96 -20.61
C LEU A 202 -5.27 13.01 -20.45
N GLU A 203 -5.88 14.19 -20.53
CA GLU A 203 -7.33 14.34 -20.38
C GLU A 203 -8.14 13.80 -21.56
N LYS A 204 -7.51 13.49 -22.71
CA LYS A 204 -8.19 12.93 -23.89
C LYS A 204 -8.28 11.40 -23.88
N ASP A 205 -7.31 10.72 -23.27
CA ASP A 205 -7.16 9.26 -23.38
C ASP A 205 -8.17 8.47 -22.53
N ASN A 206 -8.78 9.10 -21.52
CA ASN A 206 -9.83 8.54 -20.65
C ASN A 206 -9.52 7.21 -19.91
N PHE A 207 -8.42 6.52 -20.18
CA PHE A 207 -7.81 5.40 -19.42
C PHE A 207 -8.79 4.35 -18.84
N ASN A 208 -9.88 4.06 -19.55
CA ASN A 208 -10.96 3.14 -19.13
C ASN A 208 -10.68 1.70 -19.57
#